data_AF-A0A7S0PXP9-F1
#
_entry.id   AF-A0A7S0PXP9-F1
#
_cell.length_a   1.000
_cell.length_b   1.000
_cell.length_c   1.000
_cell.angle_alpha   90.00
_cell.angle_beta   90.00
_cell.angle_gamma   90.00
#
_symmetry.space_group_name_H-M   'P 1'
#
loop_
_entity.id
_entity.type
_entity.pdbx_description
1 polymer ?
#
loop_
_entity_poly.entity_id
_entity_poly.type
_entity_poly.pdbx_seq_one_letter_code
_entity_poly.pdbx_strand_id
1 'polypeptide(L)'
;GMPPPAKPAAPSASSDRVESWFLTKEQIENSPSRKYLLSKANGDLEKAKHKETEYRRLTCAFLQESGQKLRLPQLTIATAIVFYHRFFAHKSYEGYDRFTIATTCLFLASKVEETPKKLKDVVTETYKIQNAPKAAPEPESQDFKDLKERILVSERVLLQTLGFDLTVEHPYR
;
A
#
# COMPACT_ATOMS: atom_id res chain seq x y z
N GLY A 1 -51.26 -1.59 -42.24
CA GLY A 1 -50.33 -0.78 -41.44
C GLY A 1 -49.42 -1.71 -40.68
N MET A 2 -48.11 -1.63 -40.91
CA MET A 2 -47.11 -2.43 -40.19
C MET A 2 -46.95 -1.90 -38.76
N PRO A 3 -46.66 -2.77 -37.76
CA PRO A 3 -46.35 -2.33 -36.41
C PRO A 3 -45.00 -1.58 -36.37
N PRO A 4 -44.79 -0.68 -35.39
CA PRO A 4 -43.54 0.06 -35.27
C PRO A 4 -42.40 -0.85 -34.81
N PRO A 5 -41.14 -0.55 -35.18
CA PRO A 5 -39.99 -1.32 -34.74
C PRO A 5 -39.77 -1.18 -33.23
N ALA A 6 -39.43 -2.29 -32.57
CA ALA A 6 -39.08 -2.33 -31.16
C ALA A 6 -37.85 -1.44 -30.88
N LYS A 7 -37.92 -0.65 -29.80
CA LYS A 7 -36.79 0.15 -29.31
C LYS A 7 -35.61 -0.77 -28.95
N PRO A 8 -34.36 -0.40 -29.27
CA PRO A 8 -33.20 -1.15 -28.81
C PRO A 8 -33.14 -1.11 -27.28
N ALA A 9 -32.95 -2.30 -26.68
CA ALA A 9 -32.73 -2.44 -25.25
C ALA A 9 -31.46 -1.67 -24.85
N ALA A 10 -31.57 -0.89 -23.77
CA ALA A 10 -30.42 -0.23 -23.16
C ALA A 10 -29.37 -1.29 -22.76
N PRO A 11 -28.07 -1.03 -22.93
CA PRO A 11 -27.04 -1.95 -22.47
C PRO A 11 -27.18 -2.11 -20.96
N SER A 12 -27.32 -3.37 -20.53
CA SER A 12 -27.34 -3.77 -19.13
C SER A 12 -26.09 -3.23 -18.43
N ALA A 13 -26.28 -2.50 -17.33
CA ALA A 13 -25.21 -2.05 -16.46
C ALA A 13 -24.29 -3.24 -16.14
N SER A 14 -23.02 -3.12 -16.52
CA SER A 14 -22.00 -4.12 -16.21
C SER A 14 -21.87 -4.21 -14.69
N SER A 15 -22.30 -5.34 -14.13
CA SER A 15 -22.03 -5.76 -12.76
C SER A 15 -20.58 -5.44 -12.38
N ASP A 16 -20.44 -4.68 -11.30
CA ASP A 16 -19.18 -4.20 -10.74
C ASP A 16 -18.09 -5.29 -10.77
N ARG A 17 -17.01 -5.03 -11.49
CA ARG A 17 -15.76 -5.77 -11.30
C ARG A 17 -15.13 -5.25 -10.01
N VAL A 18 -15.61 -5.75 -8.87
CA VAL A 18 -14.77 -5.79 -7.67
C VAL A 18 -13.64 -6.75 -8.03
N GLU A 19 -12.47 -6.20 -8.40
CA GLU A 19 -11.28 -7.02 -8.59
C GLU A 19 -11.04 -7.82 -7.31
N SER A 20 -11.08 -9.14 -7.41
CA SER A 20 -10.82 -10.01 -6.28
C SER A 20 -9.38 -9.78 -5.81
N TRP A 21 -9.21 -9.23 -4.60
CA TRP A 21 -7.90 -9.06 -3.98
C TRP A 21 -7.22 -10.39 -3.59
N PHE A 22 -7.88 -11.51 -3.82
CA PHE A 22 -7.31 -12.85 -3.62
C PHE A 22 -6.48 -13.25 -4.83
N LEU A 23 -5.18 -13.42 -4.62
CA LEU A 23 -4.23 -13.86 -5.63
C LEU A 23 -4.11 -15.38 -5.63
N THR A 24 -3.93 -15.97 -6.80
CA THR A 24 -3.53 -17.38 -6.92
C THR A 24 -2.10 -17.57 -6.43
N LYS A 25 -1.73 -18.82 -6.09
CA LYS A 25 -0.34 -19.16 -5.73
C LYS A 25 0.63 -18.75 -6.83
N GLU A 26 0.28 -18.99 -8.09
CA GLU A 26 1.08 -18.61 -9.25
C GLU A 26 1.28 -17.09 -9.35
N GLN A 27 0.23 -16.29 -9.10
CA GLN A 27 0.34 -14.82 -9.10
C GLN A 27 1.25 -14.33 -7.97
N ILE A 28 1.17 -14.94 -6.79
CA ILE A 28 2.06 -14.63 -5.65
C ILE A 28 3.51 -15.00 -5.99
N GLU A 29 3.72 -16.18 -6.60
CA GLU A 29 5.04 -16.65 -7.00
C GLU A 29 5.67 -15.81 -8.12
N ASN A 30 4.85 -15.20 -8.98
CA ASN A 30 5.27 -14.36 -10.09
C ASN A 30 5.08 -12.85 -9.83
N SER A 31 5.07 -12.42 -8.57
CA SER A 31 4.87 -11.02 -8.21
C SER A 31 5.90 -10.08 -8.87
N PRO A 32 5.55 -8.81 -9.16
CA PRO A 32 6.51 -7.84 -9.72
C PRO A 32 7.77 -7.68 -8.86
N SER A 33 7.59 -7.67 -7.53
CA SER A 33 8.68 -7.64 -6.56
C SER A 33 9.56 -8.89 -6.62
N ARG A 34 8.99 -10.09 -6.82
CA ARG A 34 9.77 -11.32 -6.99
C ARG A 34 10.66 -11.25 -8.22
N LYS A 35 10.13 -10.78 -9.35
CA LYS A 35 10.90 -10.63 -10.60
C LYS A 35 12.09 -9.69 -10.44
N TYR A 36 11.88 -8.55 -9.79
CA TYR A 36 12.97 -7.62 -9.46
C TYR A 36 14.01 -8.26 -8.51
N LEU A 37 13.57 -8.91 -7.44
CA LEU A 37 14.49 -9.53 -6.49
C LEU A 37 15.26 -10.70 -7.10
N LEU A 38 14.66 -11.42 -8.06
CA LEU A 38 15.32 -12.47 -8.83
C LEU A 38 16.48 -11.90 -9.66
N SER A 39 16.29 -10.75 -10.30
CA SER A 39 17.37 -10.10 -11.05
C SER A 39 18.51 -9.65 -10.12
N LYS A 40 18.19 -9.15 -8.92
CA LYS A 40 19.18 -8.80 -7.89
C LYS A 40 19.84 -10.01 -7.24
N ALA A 41 19.23 -11.19 -7.34
CA ALA A 41 19.75 -12.45 -6.82
C ALA A 41 20.47 -13.29 -7.89
N ASN A 42 20.79 -12.72 -9.06
CA ASN A 42 21.42 -13.43 -10.18
C ASN A 42 20.65 -14.70 -10.61
N GLY A 43 19.32 -14.67 -10.55
CA GLY A 43 18.47 -15.80 -10.91
C GLY A 43 18.21 -16.81 -9.79
N ASP A 44 18.74 -16.61 -8.58
CA ASP A 44 18.44 -17.47 -7.43
C ASP A 44 17.02 -17.23 -6.90
N LEU A 45 16.13 -18.17 -7.22
CA LEU A 45 14.72 -18.10 -6.86
C LEU A 45 14.51 -18.14 -5.35
N GLU A 46 15.18 -19.04 -4.64
CA GLU A 46 14.97 -19.23 -3.19
C GLU A 46 15.46 -18.01 -2.41
N LYS A 47 16.60 -17.44 -2.83
CA LYS A 47 17.08 -16.17 -2.27
C LYS A 47 16.11 -15.03 -2.51
N ALA A 48 15.53 -14.94 -3.71
CA ALA A 48 14.52 -13.93 -4.03
C ALA A 48 13.22 -14.13 -3.21
N LYS A 49 12.75 -15.37 -3.06
CA LYS A 49 11.58 -15.71 -2.21
C LYS A 49 11.82 -15.27 -0.77
N HIS A 50 12.94 -15.69 -0.20
CA HIS A 50 13.31 -15.35 1.18
C HIS A 50 13.39 -13.84 1.36
N LYS A 51 14.01 -13.12 0.41
CA LYS A 51 14.15 -11.66 0.49
C LYS A 51 12.80 -10.94 0.42
N GLU A 52 11.89 -11.36 -0.45
CA GLU A 52 10.56 -10.76 -0.54
C GLU A 52 9.77 -10.97 0.76
N THR A 53 9.80 -12.19 1.30
CA THR A 53 9.16 -12.52 2.58
C THR A 53 9.74 -11.71 3.72
N GLU A 54 11.07 -11.59 3.79
CA GLU A 54 11.76 -10.76 4.77
C GLU A 54 11.34 -9.29 4.65
N TYR A 55 11.28 -8.75 3.43
CA TYR A 55 10.86 -7.38 3.20
C TYR A 55 9.42 -7.14 3.66
N ARG A 56 8.49 -8.02 3.31
CA ARG A 56 7.10 -7.93 3.77
C ARG A 56 7.01 -8.01 5.30
N ARG A 57 7.67 -8.99 5.92
CA ARG A 57 7.65 -9.15 7.38
C ARG A 57 8.19 -7.93 8.12
N LEU A 58 9.37 -7.44 7.72
CA LEU A 58 10.00 -6.28 8.36
C LEU A 58 9.18 -5.01 8.18
N THR A 59 8.59 -4.81 6.99
CA THR A 59 7.78 -3.61 6.74
C THR A 59 6.42 -3.67 7.45
N CYS A 60 5.81 -4.85 7.61
CA CYS A 60 4.63 -5.01 8.45
C CYS A 60 4.93 -4.74 9.94
N ALA A 61 6.09 -5.19 10.44
CA ALA A 61 6.52 -4.86 11.80
C ALA A 61 6.72 -3.34 11.98
N PHE A 62 7.32 -2.68 10.98
CA PHE A 62 7.45 -1.22 10.95
C PHE A 62 6.10 -0.50 10.94
N LEU A 63 5.12 -0.95 10.16
CA LEU A 63 3.75 -0.41 10.16
C LEU A 63 3.10 -0.55 11.53
N GLN A 64 3.26 -1.72 12.15
CA GLN A 64 2.72 -2.02 13.47
C GLN A 64 3.31 -1.09 14.55
N GLU A 65 4.63 -0.94 14.58
CA GLU A 65 5.31 -0.05 15.52
C GLU A 65 4.94 1.42 15.27
N SER A 66 4.99 1.87 14.02
CA SER A 66 4.67 3.26 13.63
C SER A 66 3.23 3.62 14.02
N GLY A 67 2.28 2.72 13.76
CA GLY A 67 0.89 2.92 14.13
C GLY A 67 0.68 3.02 15.64
N GLN A 68 1.35 2.16 16.42
CA GLN A 68 1.30 2.21 17.88
C GLN A 68 1.87 3.53 18.42
N LYS A 69 3.01 3.98 17.90
CA LYS A 69 3.61 5.27 18.29
C LYS A 69 2.73 6.47 17.94
N LEU A 70 2.03 6.40 16.80
CA LEU A 70 1.03 7.39 16.39
C LEU A 70 -0.31 7.26 17.14
N ARG A 71 -0.46 6.25 18.02
CA ARG A 71 -1.69 5.93 18.76
C ARG A 71 -2.88 5.73 17.83
N LEU A 72 -2.67 4.98 16.75
CA LEU A 72 -3.73 4.55 15.84
C LEU A 72 -4.39 3.27 16.39
N PRO A 73 -5.71 3.09 16.22
CA PRO A 73 -6.37 1.83 16.52
C PRO A 73 -5.80 0.68 15.68
N GLN A 74 -5.89 -0.56 16.19
CA GLN A 74 -5.41 -1.72 15.44
C GLN A 74 -6.14 -1.91 14.10
N LEU A 75 -7.41 -1.52 14.03
CA LEU A 75 -8.17 -1.54 12.78
C LEU A 75 -7.46 -0.73 11.68
N THR A 76 -7.05 0.50 12.00
CA THR A 76 -6.32 1.38 11.09
C THR A 76 -4.97 0.80 10.65
N ILE A 77 -4.25 0.19 11.60
CA ILE A 77 -2.94 -0.42 11.33
C ILE A 77 -3.10 -1.64 10.42
N ALA A 78 -4.11 -2.47 10.68
CA ALA A 78 -4.45 -3.60 9.84
C ALA A 78 -4.84 -3.15 8.42
N THR A 79 -5.64 -2.08 8.28
CA THR A 79 -6.01 -1.51 6.97
C THR A 79 -4.75 -1.04 6.21
N ALA A 80 -3.82 -0.38 6.89
CA ALA A 80 -2.54 0.02 6.29
C ALA A 80 -1.70 -1.18 5.81
N ILE A 81 -1.65 -2.27 6.57
CA ILE A 81 -0.96 -3.51 6.19
C ILE A 81 -1.62 -4.12 4.95
N VAL A 82 -2.95 -4.16 4.89
CA VAL A 82 -3.68 -4.66 3.70
C VAL A 82 -3.38 -3.81 2.48
N PHE A 83 -3.43 -2.47 2.60
CA PHE A 83 -3.07 -1.57 1.49
C PHE A 83 -1.63 -1.80 1.01
N TYR A 84 -0.68 -2.00 1.92
CA TYR A 84 0.71 -2.31 1.57
C TYR A 84 0.83 -3.63 0.79
N HIS A 85 0.14 -4.68 1.24
CA HIS A 85 0.14 -5.96 0.54
C HIS A 85 -0.50 -5.87 -0.85
N ARG A 86 -1.67 -5.22 -0.97
CA ARG A 86 -2.37 -4.97 -2.25
C ARG A 86 -1.51 -4.15 -3.21
N PHE A 87 -0.80 -3.15 -2.71
CA PHE A 87 0.10 -2.32 -3.53
C PHE A 87 1.24 -3.15 -4.14
N PHE A 88 1.99 -3.90 -3.32
CA PHE A 88 3.10 -4.74 -3.79
C PHE A 88 2.66 -6.09 -4.38
N ALA A 89 1.36 -6.32 -4.58
CA ALA A 89 0.86 -7.32 -5.50
C ALA A 89 0.95 -6.85 -6.97
N HIS A 90 0.83 -5.53 -7.18
CA HIS A 90 0.76 -4.92 -8.52
C HIS A 90 2.00 -4.07 -8.86
N LYS A 91 2.72 -3.59 -7.85
CA LYS A 91 3.94 -2.77 -7.98
C LYS A 91 5.17 -3.53 -7.48
N SER A 92 6.34 -3.01 -7.84
CA SER A 92 7.65 -3.62 -7.56
C SER A 92 8.49 -2.76 -6.61
N TYR A 93 9.31 -3.41 -5.79
CA TYR A 93 10.36 -2.75 -4.99
C TYR A 93 11.44 -2.04 -5.83
N GLU A 94 11.47 -2.24 -7.15
CA GLU A 94 12.37 -1.51 -8.05
C GLU A 94 12.01 -0.03 -8.16
N GLY A 95 10.72 0.26 -8.34
CA GLY A 95 10.22 1.62 -8.59
C GLY A 95 9.73 2.34 -7.34
N TYR A 96 9.53 1.61 -6.24
CA TYR A 96 8.92 2.14 -5.02
C TYR A 96 9.67 1.69 -3.78
N ASP A 97 10.11 2.67 -2.98
CA ASP A 97 10.68 2.40 -1.68
C ASP A 97 9.60 1.89 -0.71
N ARG A 98 9.86 0.73 -0.10
CA ARG A 98 8.92 0.03 0.78
C ARG A 98 8.50 0.85 2.00
N PHE A 99 9.40 1.64 2.59
CA PHE A 99 9.10 2.41 3.79
C PHE A 99 8.32 3.69 3.48
N THR A 100 8.59 4.30 2.34
CA THR A 100 7.81 5.42 1.81
C THR A 100 6.37 4.99 1.51
N ILE A 101 6.19 3.84 0.84
CA ILE A 101 4.85 3.27 0.60
C ILE A 101 4.17 2.87 1.91
N ALA A 102 4.86 2.23 2.84
CA ALA A 102 4.28 1.89 4.14
C ALA A 102 3.80 3.13 4.91
N THR A 103 4.62 4.19 4.96
CA THR A 103 4.24 5.48 5.56
C THR A 103 3.00 6.06 4.88
N THR A 104 2.94 5.97 3.55
CA THR A 104 1.79 6.42 2.74
C THR A 104 0.54 5.60 3.05
N CYS A 105 0.65 4.28 3.15
CA CYS A 105 -0.47 3.40 3.51
C CYS A 105 -1.03 3.73 4.90
N LEU A 106 -0.16 4.02 5.88
CA LEU A 106 -0.57 4.40 7.23
C LEU A 106 -1.29 5.74 7.25
N PHE A 107 -0.78 6.73 6.49
CA PHE A 107 -1.44 8.02 6.33
C PHE A 107 -2.82 7.88 5.68
N LEU A 108 -2.92 7.15 4.56
CA LEU A 108 -4.18 6.92 3.87
C LEU A 108 -5.19 6.14 4.74
N ALA A 109 -4.77 5.04 5.36
CA ALA A 109 -5.62 4.23 6.23
C ALA A 109 -6.18 5.06 7.40
N SER A 110 -5.38 5.97 7.98
CA SER A 110 -5.87 6.86 9.04
C SER A 110 -7.02 7.74 8.61
N LYS A 111 -7.05 8.15 7.33
CA LYS A 111 -8.19 8.91 6.77
C LYS A 111 -9.39 8.00 6.51
N VAL A 112 -9.16 6.83 5.91
CA VAL A 112 -10.22 5.86 5.57
C VAL A 112 -10.95 5.34 6.80
N GLU A 113 -10.23 5.11 7.89
CA GLU A 113 -10.76 4.58 9.15
C GLU A 113 -11.13 5.70 10.14
N GLU A 114 -11.35 6.93 9.65
CA GLU A 114 -11.81 8.08 10.45
C GLU A 114 -10.96 8.36 11.72
N THR A 115 -9.66 8.12 11.61
CA THR A 115 -8.65 8.33 12.67
C THR A 115 -7.50 9.22 12.18
N PRO A 116 -7.78 10.33 11.46
CA PRO A 116 -6.79 11.04 10.67
C PRO A 116 -5.64 11.58 11.51
N LYS A 117 -4.42 11.49 10.95
CA LYS A 117 -3.22 12.10 11.52
C LYS A 117 -2.68 13.17 10.58
N LYS A 118 -2.04 14.21 11.14
CA LYS A 118 -1.35 15.20 10.32
C LYS A 118 -0.17 14.52 9.63
N LEU A 119 0.02 14.82 8.34
CA LEU A 119 1.14 14.27 7.56
C LEU A 119 2.49 14.49 8.29
N LYS A 120 2.71 15.68 8.85
CA LYS A 120 3.92 16.00 9.62
C LYS A 120 4.19 14.97 10.73
N ASP A 121 3.17 14.61 11.50
CA ASP A 121 3.30 13.70 12.64
C ASP A 121 3.61 12.29 12.14
N VAL A 122 2.92 11.85 11.07
CA VAL A 122 3.17 10.55 10.44
C VAL A 122 4.61 10.45 9.95
N VAL A 123 5.08 11.43 9.16
CA VAL A 123 6.47 11.45 8.64
C VAL A 123 7.48 11.49 9.77
N THR A 124 7.22 12.29 10.81
CA THR A 124 8.14 12.44 11.93
C THR A 124 8.33 11.12 12.66
N GLU A 125 7.24 10.39 12.93
CA GLU A 125 7.31 9.14 13.69
C GLU A 125 7.89 8.00 12.86
N THR A 126 7.49 7.87 11.60
CA THR A 126 8.04 6.84 10.71
C THR A 126 9.52 7.04 10.42
N TYR A 127 9.98 8.28 10.27
CA TYR A 127 11.39 8.58 10.09
C TYR A 127 12.23 8.18 11.31
N LYS A 128 11.76 8.48 12.54
CA LYS A 128 12.47 8.09 13.76
C LYS A 128 12.68 6.59 13.85
N ILE A 129 11.65 5.81 13.53
CA ILE A 129 11.72 4.34 13.55
C ILE A 129 12.69 3.83 12.48
N GLN A 130 12.64 4.38 11.27
CA GLN A 130 13.51 3.96 10.16
C GLN A 130 14.99 4.30 10.41
N ASN A 131 15.26 5.38 11.13
CA ASN A 131 16.62 5.93 11.28
C ASN A 131 17.18 5.83 12.70
N ALA A 132 16.49 5.17 13.65
CA ALA A 132 17.00 4.98 15.01
C ALA A 132 18.40 4.35 14.95
N PRO A 133 19.44 4.94 15.60
CA PRO A 133 19.38 5.90 16.71
C PRO A 133 19.47 7.39 16.34
N LYS A 134 19.37 7.76 15.05
CA LYS A 134 19.44 9.18 14.62
C LYS A 134 18.26 9.98 15.15
N ALA A 135 18.51 11.23 15.50
CA ALA A 135 17.48 12.17 15.91
C ALA A 135 16.41 12.32 14.81
N ALA A 136 15.20 12.72 15.23
CA ALA A 136 14.14 13.08 14.30
C ALA A 136 14.66 14.11 13.29
N PRO A 137 14.22 14.04 12.02
CA PRO A 137 14.69 14.98 11.02
C PRO A 137 14.21 16.37 11.45
N GLU A 138 15.05 17.39 11.26
CA GLU A 138 14.62 18.76 11.52
C GLU A 138 13.36 19.05 10.67
N PRO A 139 12.23 19.47 11.26
CA PRO A 139 10.98 19.62 10.52
C PRO A 139 11.02 20.59 9.34
N GLU A 140 12.03 21.46 9.30
CA GLU A 140 12.26 22.45 8.25
C GLU A 140 13.37 22.05 7.27
N SER A 141 14.03 20.91 7.48
CA SER A 141 15.06 20.43 6.56
C SER A 141 14.47 20.11 5.19
N GLN A 142 15.31 20.25 4.16
CA GLN A 142 14.91 19.92 2.80
C GLN A 142 14.52 18.43 2.69
N ASP A 143 15.28 17.53 3.31
CA ASP A 143 14.99 16.10 3.33
C ASP A 143 13.59 15.77 3.88
N PHE A 144 13.15 16.49 4.92
CA PHE A 144 11.82 16.29 5.49
C PHE A 144 10.72 16.80 4.56
N LYS A 145 10.94 17.94 3.89
CA LYS A 145 10.02 18.51 2.89
C LYS A 145 9.88 17.57 1.69
N ASP A 146 11.00 17.07 1.18
CA ASP A 146 11.04 16.14 0.05
C ASP A 146 10.37 14.80 0.41
N LEU A 147 10.53 14.31 1.65
CA LEU A 147 9.82 13.11 2.11
C LEU A 147 8.31 13.32 2.17
N LYS A 148 7.83 14.47 2.67
CA LYS A 148 6.40 14.80 2.67
C LYS A 148 5.84 14.86 1.25
N GLU A 149 6.55 15.49 0.32
CA GLU A 149 6.13 15.56 -1.08
C GLU A 149 6.07 14.18 -1.71
N ARG A 150 7.10 13.35 -1.50
CA ARG A 150 7.09 11.95 -1.98
C ARG A 150 5.92 11.15 -1.45
N ILE A 151 5.53 11.33 -0.18
CA ILE A 151 4.35 10.66 0.40
C ILE A 151 3.05 11.15 -0.27
N LEU A 152 2.91 12.44 -0.52
CA LEU A 152 1.73 12.99 -1.21
C LEU A 152 1.61 12.49 -2.65
N VAL A 153 2.72 12.41 -3.37
CA VAL A 153 2.76 11.82 -4.71
C VAL A 153 2.43 10.33 -4.65
N SER A 154 3.03 9.60 -3.71
CA SER A 154 2.80 8.18 -3.52
C SER A 154 1.36 7.86 -3.12
N GLU A 155 0.68 8.75 -2.39
CA GLU A 155 -0.72 8.58 -2.03
C GLU A 155 -1.62 8.49 -3.26
N ARG A 156 -1.38 9.35 -4.26
CA ARG A 156 -2.13 9.31 -5.53
C ARG A 156 -1.89 7.99 -6.25
N VAL A 157 -0.65 7.53 -6.29
CA VAL A 157 -0.29 6.25 -6.92
C VAL A 157 -0.91 5.07 -6.15
N LEU A 158 -0.93 5.13 -4.81
CA LEU A 158 -1.56 4.13 -3.96
C LEU A 158 -3.06 4.03 -4.26
N LEU A 159 -3.78 5.16 -4.25
CA LEU A 159 -5.21 5.21 -4.57
C LEU A 159 -5.52 4.57 -5.94
N GLN A 160 -4.76 4.95 -6.97
CA GLN A 160 -4.90 4.39 -8.31
C GLN A 160 -4.58 2.89 -8.36
N THR A 161 -3.57 2.45 -7.62
CA THR A 161 -3.18 1.03 -7.55
C THR A 161 -4.21 0.19 -6.82
N LEU A 162 -4.90 0.78 -5.84
CA LEU A 162 -6.02 0.15 -5.13
C LEU A 162 -7.33 0.21 -5.92
N GLY A 163 -7.35 0.79 -7.12
CA GLY A 163 -8.59 0.97 -7.89
C GLY A 163 -9.64 1.82 -7.17
N PHE A 164 -9.21 2.65 -6.21
CA PHE A 164 -10.08 3.35 -5.26
C PHE A 164 -10.97 2.43 -4.39
N ASP A 165 -10.73 1.12 -4.37
CA ASP A 165 -11.33 0.20 -3.42
C ASP A 165 -10.55 0.24 -2.10
N LEU A 166 -11.02 1.12 -1.22
CA LEU A 166 -10.47 1.33 0.12
C LEU A 166 -11.17 0.48 1.18
N THR A 167 -12.14 -0.35 0.77
CA THR A 167 -12.85 -1.22 1.69
C THR A 167 -11.96 -2.41 2.06
N VAL A 168 -11.78 -2.60 3.37
CA VAL A 168 -11.06 -3.73 3.93
C VAL A 168 -11.97 -4.44 4.92
N GLU A 169 -12.33 -5.67 4.61
CA GLU A 169 -12.99 -6.57 5.54
C GLU A 169 -11.93 -7.22 6.43
N HIS A 170 -12.00 -6.93 7.72
CA HIS A 170 -11.08 -7.50 8.71
C HIS A 170 -11.69 -8.76 9.32
N PRO A 171 -10.92 -9.84 9.49
CA PRO A 171 -11.42 -11.08 10.09
C PRO A 171 -11.95 -10.95 11.53
N TYR A 172 -11.63 -9.85 12.20
CA TYR A 172 -11.95 -9.59 13.63
C TYR A 172 -13.00 -8.49 13.82
N ARG A 173 -13.75 -8.14 12.78
CA ARG A 173 -14.93 -7.28 12.90
C ARG A 173 -16.10 -8.02 13.55
#